data_AF-D7GIR0-F1
#
_entry.id   AF-D7GIR0-F1
#
_cell.length_a   1.000
_cell.length_b   1.000
_cell.length_c   1.000
_cell.angle_alpha   90.00
_cell.angle_beta   90.00
_cell.angle_gamma   90.00
#
_symmetry.space_group_name_H-M   'P 1'
#
loop_
_entity.id
_entity.type
_entity.pdbx_description
1 polymer ?
#
loop_
_entity_poly.entity_id
_entity_poly.type
_entity_poly.pdbx_seq_one_letter_code
_entity_poly.pdbx_strand_id
1 'polypeptide(L)'
;MDWSGIAAQLGAHLRASVAGVRPGEGWWIVVAVAAALVAVVVRPVWRWTRIAVTIVHELGHAVVGLLSGRKWQRFVVHPDMSGEVSTLGRPTGIGRVLTTAAGYPAPAVVGAVGIWAALAGWGPLVLLALAVMALGALVRARSAFTVLALLVVLAGDLAAWWFGDVQLVAALVCGVSAFLMLGAWRQLLNVARSDDPGQDPVVLAMLTRLPRGGWVAVFVLVVGAFSWWALMMLWPVLGGWLGLFSGR
;
A
#
# COMPACT_ATOMS: atom_id res chain seq x y z
N MET A 1 -7.65 -36.91 1.67
CA MET A 1 -7.75 -35.57 1.07
C MET A 1 -7.85 -35.74 -0.43
N ASP A 2 -8.95 -35.31 -1.03
CA ASP A 2 -9.13 -35.35 -2.49
C ASP A 2 -8.38 -34.16 -3.12
N TRP A 3 -7.14 -34.41 -3.50
CA TRP A 3 -6.27 -33.41 -4.10
C TRP A 3 -6.77 -32.91 -5.46
N SER A 4 -7.60 -33.71 -6.15
CA SER A 4 -8.15 -33.34 -7.46
C SER A 4 -9.23 -32.26 -7.34
N GLY A 5 -10.10 -32.36 -6.33
CA GLY A 5 -11.08 -31.33 -6.00
C GLY A 5 -10.43 -30.00 -5.60
N ILE A 6 -9.38 -30.04 -4.79
CA ILE A 6 -8.65 -28.82 -4.37
C ILE A 6 -7.97 -28.15 -5.58
N ALA A 7 -7.31 -28.91 -6.45
CA ALA A 7 -6.67 -28.35 -7.64
C ALA A 7 -7.69 -27.69 -8.60
N ALA A 8 -8.86 -28.30 -8.77
CA ALA A 8 -9.94 -27.74 -9.58
C ALA A 8 -10.49 -26.44 -8.98
N GLN A 9 -10.71 -26.40 -7.66
CA GLN A 9 -11.16 -25.20 -6.95
C GLN A 9 -10.14 -24.07 -7.05
N LEU A 10 -8.85 -24.37 -6.83
CA LEU A 10 -7.76 -23.41 -6.98
C LEU A 10 -7.74 -22.81 -8.39
N GLY A 11 -7.83 -23.66 -9.43
CA GLY A 11 -7.90 -23.22 -10.82
C GLY A 11 -9.14 -22.37 -11.15
N ALA A 12 -10.27 -22.62 -10.48
CA ALA A 12 -11.45 -21.78 -10.60
C ALA A 12 -11.26 -20.41 -9.93
N HIS A 13 -10.72 -20.36 -8.72
CA HIS A 13 -10.43 -19.11 -8.00
C HIS A 13 -9.41 -18.24 -8.74
N LEU A 14 -8.36 -18.84 -9.30
CA LEU A 14 -7.35 -18.10 -10.08
C LEU A 14 -7.98 -17.48 -11.35
N ARG A 15 -8.84 -18.22 -12.06
CA ARG A 15 -9.56 -17.69 -13.22
C ARG A 15 -10.55 -16.60 -12.83
N ALA A 16 -11.28 -16.77 -11.74
CA ALA A 16 -12.19 -15.76 -11.22
C ALA A 16 -11.43 -14.47 -10.82
N SER A 17 -10.20 -14.60 -10.33
CA SER A 17 -9.38 -13.45 -9.91
C SER A 17 -9.04 -12.51 -11.06
N VAL A 18 -8.85 -13.04 -12.27
CA VAL A 18 -8.57 -12.25 -13.47
C VAL A 18 -9.83 -11.87 -14.26
N ALA A 19 -11.00 -12.40 -13.89
CA ALA A 19 -12.25 -12.17 -14.60
C ALA A 19 -12.79 -10.72 -14.46
N GLY A 20 -12.38 -9.99 -13.41
CA GLY A 20 -12.79 -8.60 -13.23
C GLY A 20 -14.27 -8.43 -12.87
N VAL A 21 -14.81 -9.32 -12.03
CA VAL A 21 -16.21 -9.23 -11.59
C VAL A 21 -16.37 -8.02 -10.70
N ARG A 22 -17.09 -7.01 -11.19
CA ARG A 22 -17.29 -5.76 -10.45
C ARG A 22 -18.22 -5.97 -9.26
N PRO A 23 -17.90 -5.38 -8.09
CA PRO A 23 -18.83 -5.36 -6.96
C PRO A 23 -20.09 -4.58 -7.35
N GLY A 24 -21.23 -4.99 -6.78
CA GLY A 24 -22.45 -4.19 -6.88
C GLY A 24 -22.27 -2.82 -6.22
N GLU A 25 -23.05 -1.84 -6.69
CA GLU A 25 -23.14 -0.54 -6.02
C GLU A 25 -23.67 -0.72 -4.59
N GLY A 26 -23.18 0.08 -3.64
CA GLY A 26 -23.66 0.00 -2.27
C GLY A 26 -22.86 0.81 -1.26
N TRP A 27 -23.33 0.76 -0.02
CA TRP A 27 -22.76 1.48 1.13
C TRP A 27 -21.38 0.96 1.56
N TRP A 28 -20.94 -0.18 1.03
CA TRP A 28 -19.66 -0.80 1.37
C TRP A 28 -18.47 0.13 1.11
N ILE A 29 -18.52 0.97 0.06
CA ILE A 29 -17.46 1.96 -0.25
C ILE A 29 -17.36 3.00 0.87
N VAL A 30 -18.51 3.53 1.30
CA VAL A 30 -18.58 4.51 2.39
C VAL A 30 -18.01 3.92 3.67
N VAL A 31 -18.38 2.68 4.00
CA VAL A 31 -17.88 2.01 5.20
C VAL A 31 -16.39 1.69 5.11
N ALA A 32 -15.89 1.25 3.95
CA ALA A 32 -14.47 1.02 3.74
C ALA A 32 -13.63 2.30 3.93
N VAL A 33 -14.07 3.42 3.33
CA VAL A 33 -13.40 4.72 3.45
C VAL A 33 -13.51 5.28 4.88
N ALA A 34 -14.66 5.15 5.53
CA ALA A 34 -14.85 5.57 6.91
C ALA A 34 -13.98 4.75 7.88
N ALA A 35 -13.92 3.43 7.71
CA ALA A 35 -13.05 2.56 8.50
C ALA A 35 -11.57 2.93 8.32
N ALA A 36 -11.14 3.19 7.09
CA ALA A 36 -9.79 3.68 6.80
C ALA A 36 -9.50 5.00 7.52
N LEU A 37 -10.43 5.97 7.46
CA LEU A 37 -10.29 7.25 8.14
C LEU A 37 -10.19 7.09 9.65
N VAL A 38 -11.05 6.26 10.26
CA VAL A 38 -11.01 5.95 11.70
C VAL A 38 -9.66 5.34 12.06
N ALA A 39 -9.18 4.37 11.27
CA ALA A 39 -7.88 3.72 11.50
C ALA A 39 -6.70 4.70 11.44
N VAL A 40 -6.79 5.75 10.63
CA VAL A 40 -5.76 6.79 10.55
C VAL A 40 -5.93 7.87 11.62
N VAL A 41 -7.14 8.30 11.98
CA VAL A 41 -7.34 9.43 12.90
C VAL A 41 -7.25 8.99 14.36
N VAL A 42 -7.78 7.82 14.71
CA VAL A 42 -7.81 7.32 16.08
C VAL A 42 -6.42 6.85 16.50
N ARG A 43 -5.76 7.63 17.37
CA ARG A 43 -4.35 7.40 17.75
C ARG A 43 -4.04 5.97 18.23
N PRO A 44 -4.85 5.34 19.12
CA PRO A 44 -4.60 3.95 19.51
C PRO A 44 -4.64 2.97 18.34
N VAL A 45 -5.57 3.16 17.39
CA VAL A 45 -5.69 2.28 16.22
C VAL A 45 -4.49 2.49 15.29
N TRP A 46 -4.17 3.75 14.98
CA TRP A 46 -3.03 4.10 14.14
C TRP A 46 -1.71 3.53 14.66
N ARG A 47 -1.50 3.51 15.99
CA ARG A 47 -0.28 2.96 16.59
C ARG A 47 -0.01 1.52 16.12
N TRP A 48 -1.05 0.73 15.95
CA TRP A 48 -0.94 -0.66 15.50
C TRP A 48 -1.00 -0.79 13.99
N THR A 49 -1.87 -0.03 13.31
CA THR A 49 -2.10 -0.18 11.87
C THR A 49 -1.05 0.51 11.01
N ARG A 50 -0.33 1.52 11.54
CA ARG A 50 0.72 2.25 10.79
C ARG A 50 1.79 1.34 10.18
N ILE A 51 1.95 0.14 10.73
CA ILE A 51 2.91 -0.83 10.24
C ILE A 51 2.69 -1.19 8.76
N ALA A 52 1.44 -1.27 8.30
CA ALA A 52 1.15 -1.55 6.91
C ALA A 52 1.68 -0.45 5.99
N VAL A 53 1.57 0.82 6.39
CA VAL A 53 2.14 1.96 5.65
C VAL A 53 3.66 1.88 5.63
N THR A 54 4.29 1.57 6.77
CA THR A 54 5.74 1.37 6.85
C THR A 54 6.20 0.24 5.92
N ILE A 55 5.54 -0.93 5.95
CA ILE A 55 5.88 -2.06 5.08
C ILE A 55 5.82 -1.64 3.61
N VAL A 56 4.75 -0.97 3.18
CA VAL A 56 4.60 -0.54 1.78
C VAL A 56 5.64 0.52 1.39
N HIS A 57 5.98 1.44 2.29
CA HIS A 57 7.06 2.42 2.10
C HIS A 57 8.41 1.73 1.87
N GLU A 58 8.79 0.83 2.77
CA GLU A 58 10.02 0.05 2.71
C GLU A 58 10.10 -0.83 1.45
N LEU A 59 9.00 -1.49 1.09
CA LEU A 59 8.90 -2.27 -0.14
C LEU A 59 9.01 -1.39 -1.39
N GLY A 60 8.54 -0.15 -1.32
CA GLY A 60 8.75 0.85 -2.38
C GLY A 60 10.23 1.06 -2.70
N HIS A 61 11.06 1.25 -1.67
CA HIS A 61 12.52 1.30 -1.84
C HIS A 61 13.07 -0.02 -2.41
N ALA A 62 12.63 -1.16 -1.89
CA ALA A 62 13.12 -2.46 -2.35
C ALA A 62 12.85 -2.69 -3.84
N VAL A 63 11.61 -2.49 -4.28
CA VAL A 63 11.15 -2.73 -5.66
C VAL A 63 11.84 -1.78 -6.63
N VAL A 64 11.81 -0.47 -6.36
CA VAL A 64 12.46 0.51 -7.25
C VAL A 64 13.98 0.34 -7.24
N GLY A 65 14.55 -0.08 -6.10
CA GLY A 65 15.97 -0.43 -6.01
C GLY A 65 16.34 -1.60 -6.90
N LEU A 66 15.55 -2.68 -6.89
CA LEU A 66 15.76 -3.83 -7.79
C LEU A 66 15.67 -3.41 -9.26
N LEU A 67 14.65 -2.62 -9.62
CA LEU A 67 14.49 -2.07 -10.98
C LEU A 67 15.64 -1.15 -11.38
N SER A 68 16.28 -0.50 -10.40
CA SER A 68 17.46 0.34 -10.59
C SER A 68 18.79 -0.43 -10.57
N GLY A 69 18.75 -1.77 -10.61
CA GLY A 69 19.94 -2.63 -10.62
C GLY A 69 20.62 -2.82 -9.26
N ARG A 70 19.95 -2.45 -8.15
CA ARG A 70 20.42 -2.73 -6.78
C ARG A 70 19.94 -4.11 -6.35
N LYS A 71 20.56 -4.70 -5.32
CA LYS A 71 20.17 -5.99 -4.76
C LYS A 71 19.53 -5.77 -3.40
N TRP A 72 18.27 -6.19 -3.22
CA TRP A 72 17.65 -6.23 -1.89
C TRP A 72 18.41 -7.25 -1.01
N GLN A 73 18.76 -6.89 0.22
CA GLN A 73 19.49 -7.78 1.14
C GLN A 73 18.70 -8.13 2.40
N ARG A 74 18.14 -7.12 3.06
CA ARG A 74 17.49 -7.26 4.37
C ARG A 74 16.19 -6.50 4.40
N PHE A 75 15.21 -7.07 5.09
CA PHE A 75 13.99 -6.40 5.50
C PHE A 75 13.78 -6.63 6.99
N VAL A 76 13.72 -5.53 7.74
CA VAL A 76 13.42 -5.56 9.17
C VAL A 76 12.35 -4.54 9.46
N VAL A 77 11.52 -4.93 10.41
CA VAL A 77 10.51 -4.10 11.03
C VAL A 77 10.74 -4.24 12.53
N HIS A 78 10.79 -3.11 13.19
CA HIS A 78 10.96 -3.03 14.63
C HIS A 78 9.60 -2.89 15.34
N PRO A 79 9.50 -3.28 16.62
CA PRO A 79 8.26 -3.16 17.40
C PRO A 79 7.74 -1.72 17.59
N ASP A 80 8.58 -0.71 17.36
CA ASP A 80 8.19 0.71 17.33
C ASP A 80 7.54 1.13 15.98
N MET A 81 7.34 0.16 15.08
CA MET A 81 6.78 0.31 13.73
C MET A 81 7.66 1.11 12.77
N SER A 82 8.96 1.21 13.07
CA SER A 82 9.98 1.59 12.09
C SER A 82 10.33 0.39 11.21
N GLY A 83 10.71 0.68 9.97
CA GLY A 83 11.15 -0.29 8.99
C GLY A 83 12.57 0.02 8.56
N GLU A 84 13.28 -1.02 8.13
CA GLU A 84 14.60 -0.89 7.53
C GLU A 84 14.70 -1.87 6.36
N VAL A 85 14.75 -1.33 5.14
CA VAL A 85 15.17 -2.07 3.94
C VAL A 85 16.57 -1.67 3.53
N SER A 86 17.46 -2.66 3.47
CA SER A 86 18.79 -2.47 2.92
C SER A 86 18.86 -3.00 1.48
N THR A 87 19.35 -2.13 0.59
CA THR A 87 19.67 -2.47 -0.81
C THR A 87 21.15 -2.23 -1.08
N LEU A 88 21.83 -3.25 -1.61
CA LEU A 88 23.23 -3.18 -2.03
C LEU A 88 23.34 -2.67 -3.46
N GLY A 89 24.20 -1.69 -3.69
CA GLY A 89 24.48 -1.13 -5.00
C GLY A 89 25.40 0.09 -4.87
N ARG A 90 25.65 0.80 -5.98
CA ARG A 90 26.45 2.03 -5.93
C ARG A 90 25.86 3.02 -4.92
N PRO A 91 26.69 3.66 -4.06
CA PRO A 91 26.20 4.57 -3.02
C PRO A 91 25.66 5.90 -3.59
N THR A 92 26.00 6.22 -4.84
CA THR A 92 25.60 7.44 -5.55
C THR A 92 25.00 7.13 -6.93
N GLY A 93 24.45 8.15 -7.60
CA GLY A 93 23.89 8.06 -8.95
C GLY A 93 22.38 7.86 -9.00
N ILE A 94 21.83 7.87 -10.22
CA ILE A 94 20.38 7.89 -10.45
C ILE A 94 19.65 6.71 -9.81
N GLY A 95 20.24 5.51 -9.82
CA GLY A 95 19.64 4.35 -9.18
C GLY A 95 19.47 4.50 -7.68
N ARG A 96 20.40 5.18 -6.98
CA ARG A 96 20.24 5.49 -5.55
C ARG A 96 19.16 6.55 -5.34
N VAL A 97 19.13 7.60 -6.16
CA VAL A 97 18.11 8.66 -6.10
C VAL A 97 16.71 8.08 -6.29
N LEU A 98 16.48 7.28 -7.33
CA LEU A 98 15.18 6.65 -7.60
C LEU A 98 14.75 5.71 -6.46
N THR A 99 15.69 4.90 -5.95
CA THR A 99 15.43 4.02 -4.80
C THR A 99 14.95 4.81 -3.60
N THR A 100 15.67 5.87 -3.20
CA THR A 100 15.32 6.69 -2.03
C THR A 100 14.07 7.52 -2.27
N ALA A 101 13.79 7.98 -3.49
CA ALA A 101 12.58 8.74 -3.80
C ALA A 101 11.31 7.88 -3.81
N ALA A 102 11.42 6.55 -3.87
CA ALA A 102 10.28 5.65 -4.02
C ALA A 102 9.44 5.44 -2.75
N GLY A 103 10.04 5.60 -1.56
CA GLY A 103 9.41 5.23 -0.29
C GLY A 103 8.13 6.02 -0.02
N TYR A 104 8.22 7.36 0.01
CA TYR A 104 7.05 8.20 0.34
C TYR A 104 5.88 8.09 -0.62
N PRO A 105 6.10 8.07 -1.95
CA PRO A 105 5.00 7.89 -2.89
C PRO A 105 4.36 6.50 -2.86
N ALA A 106 5.11 5.44 -2.48
CA ALA A 106 4.65 4.07 -2.66
C ALA A 106 3.28 3.77 -2.01
N PRO A 107 3.00 4.14 -0.74
CA PRO A 107 1.67 3.90 -0.16
C PRO A 107 0.53 4.62 -0.88
N ALA A 108 0.77 5.84 -1.38
CA ALA A 108 -0.23 6.59 -2.14
C ALA A 108 -0.49 5.98 -3.52
N VAL A 109 0.57 5.57 -4.22
CA VAL A 109 0.48 4.92 -5.53
C VAL A 109 -0.27 3.58 -5.40
N VAL A 110 0.15 2.73 -4.45
CA VAL A 110 -0.50 1.44 -4.19
C VAL A 110 -1.94 1.65 -3.76
N GLY A 111 -2.22 2.65 -2.93
CA GLY A 111 -3.59 3.01 -2.54
C GLY A 111 -4.47 3.43 -3.71
N ALA A 112 -3.98 4.27 -4.63
CA ALA A 112 -4.79 4.69 -5.78
C ALA A 112 -5.09 3.52 -6.72
N VAL A 113 -4.04 2.75 -7.04
CA VAL A 113 -4.16 1.59 -7.95
C VAL A 113 -5.03 0.50 -7.32
N GLY A 114 -4.93 0.29 -6.02
CA GLY A 114 -5.76 -0.67 -5.29
C GLY A 114 -7.24 -0.27 -5.25
N ILE A 115 -7.56 1.03 -5.05
CA ILE A 115 -8.94 1.54 -5.17
C ILE A 115 -9.46 1.30 -6.58
N TRP A 116 -8.70 1.68 -7.60
CA TRP A 116 -9.08 1.46 -8.99
C TRP A 116 -9.33 -0.03 -9.29
N ALA A 117 -8.42 -0.90 -8.90
CA ALA A 117 -8.52 -2.34 -9.11
C ALA A 117 -9.72 -2.95 -8.36
N ALA A 118 -10.00 -2.51 -7.13
CA ALA A 118 -11.18 -2.95 -6.37
C ALA A 118 -12.48 -2.59 -7.10
N LEU A 119 -12.60 -1.35 -7.58
CA LEU A 119 -13.77 -0.88 -8.32
C LEU A 119 -13.90 -1.54 -9.70
N ALA A 120 -12.77 -1.89 -10.32
CA ALA A 120 -12.72 -2.60 -11.59
C ALA A 120 -13.04 -4.11 -11.47
N GLY A 121 -13.20 -4.64 -10.25
CA GLY A 121 -13.47 -6.07 -10.00
C GLY A 121 -12.23 -6.96 -9.93
N TRP A 122 -11.03 -6.36 -9.84
CA TRP A 122 -9.75 -7.04 -9.71
C TRP A 122 -9.28 -7.15 -8.25
N GLY A 123 -10.17 -6.97 -7.28
CA GLY A 123 -9.87 -7.14 -5.86
C GLY A 123 -9.14 -8.46 -5.55
N PRO A 124 -9.62 -9.64 -6.01
CA PRO A 124 -8.95 -10.89 -5.75
C PRO A 124 -7.53 -10.97 -6.37
N LEU A 125 -7.31 -10.34 -7.52
CA LEU A 125 -5.99 -10.24 -8.14
C LEU A 125 -5.04 -9.39 -7.30
N VAL A 126 -5.53 -8.30 -6.70
CA VAL A 126 -4.76 -7.48 -5.76
C VAL A 126 -4.33 -8.31 -4.56
N LEU A 127 -5.24 -9.09 -3.95
CA LEU A 127 -4.91 -9.99 -2.84
C LEU A 127 -3.82 -10.98 -3.24
N LEU A 128 -3.91 -11.62 -4.41
CA LEU A 128 -2.85 -12.52 -4.89
C LEU A 128 -1.50 -11.82 -5.08
N ALA A 129 -1.50 -10.61 -5.64
CA ALA A 129 -0.29 -9.83 -5.82
C ALA A 129 0.36 -9.45 -4.48
N LEU A 130 -0.45 -9.06 -3.50
CA LEU A 130 0.00 -8.76 -2.14
C LEU A 130 0.54 -10.03 -1.45
N ALA A 131 -0.11 -11.18 -1.60
CA ALA A 131 0.35 -12.45 -1.06
C ALA A 131 1.73 -12.85 -1.63
N VAL A 132 1.92 -12.73 -2.95
CA VAL A 132 3.23 -12.98 -3.59
C VAL A 132 4.29 -12.02 -3.08
N MET A 133 3.96 -10.74 -2.96
CA MET A 133 4.88 -9.73 -2.42
C MET A 133 5.25 -10.01 -0.96
N ALA A 134 4.29 -10.40 -0.13
CA ALA A 134 4.50 -10.79 1.27
C ALA A 134 5.39 -12.03 1.39
N LEU A 135 5.20 -13.05 0.53
CA LEU A 135 6.08 -14.22 0.45
C LEU A 135 7.51 -13.83 0.07
N GLY A 136 7.68 -12.95 -0.93
CA GLY A 136 8.99 -12.42 -1.30
C GLY A 136 9.67 -11.65 -0.16
N ALA A 137 8.90 -10.83 0.57
CA ALA A 137 9.37 -10.10 1.74
C ALA A 137 9.74 -11.03 2.91
N LEU A 138 8.99 -12.12 3.13
CA LEU A 138 9.26 -13.13 4.16
C LEU A 138 10.63 -13.77 3.98
N VAL A 139 11.03 -14.09 2.74
CA VAL A 139 12.37 -14.64 2.43
C VAL A 139 13.48 -13.68 2.87
N ARG A 140 13.20 -12.38 2.94
CA ARG A 140 14.15 -11.33 3.31
C ARG A 140 13.98 -10.81 4.73
N ALA A 141 12.97 -11.29 5.46
CA ALA A 141 12.66 -10.88 6.82
C ALA A 141 13.77 -11.34 7.78
N ARG A 142 14.33 -10.40 8.55
CA ARG A 142 15.43 -10.68 9.52
C ARG A 142 15.03 -10.37 10.97
N SER A 143 13.74 -10.33 11.26
CA SER A 143 13.20 -10.12 12.62
C SER A 143 11.95 -10.98 12.81
N ALA A 144 11.80 -11.59 13.99
CA ALA A 144 10.61 -12.36 14.35
C ALA A 144 9.33 -11.52 14.26
N PHE A 145 9.42 -10.23 14.61
CA PHE A 145 8.30 -9.30 14.49
C PHE A 145 7.90 -9.08 13.02
N THR A 146 8.87 -8.91 12.11
CA THR A 146 8.61 -8.81 10.67
C THR A 146 7.96 -10.08 10.14
N VAL A 147 8.48 -11.25 10.51
CA VAL A 147 7.93 -12.53 10.10
C VAL A 147 6.49 -12.66 10.58
N LEU A 148 6.22 -12.41 11.86
CA LEU A 148 4.86 -12.48 12.40
C LEU A 148 3.91 -11.51 11.70
N ALA A 149 4.32 -10.25 11.52
CA ALA A 149 3.51 -9.25 10.84
C ALA A 149 3.17 -9.66 9.40
N LEU A 150 4.17 -10.14 8.64
CA LEU A 150 3.95 -10.61 7.27
C LEU A 150 3.09 -11.88 7.21
N LEU A 151 3.23 -12.80 8.17
CA LEU A 151 2.39 -13.99 8.24
C LEU A 151 0.93 -13.64 8.55
N VAL A 152 0.68 -12.68 9.45
CA VAL A 152 -0.67 -12.20 9.75
C VAL A 152 -1.30 -11.56 8.51
N VAL A 153 -0.55 -10.70 7.82
CA VAL A 153 -1.01 -10.09 6.56
C VAL A 153 -1.30 -11.16 5.53
N LEU A 154 -0.35 -12.07 5.27
CA LEU A 154 -0.50 -13.14 4.29
C LEU A 154 -1.69 -14.07 4.60
N ALA A 155 -1.89 -14.43 5.87
CA ALA A 155 -2.99 -15.28 6.27
C ALA A 155 -4.36 -14.59 6.07
N GLY A 156 -4.47 -13.31 6.46
CA GLY A 156 -5.69 -12.52 6.22
C GLY A 156 -5.99 -12.33 4.74
N ASP A 157 -4.95 -12.09 3.94
CA ASP A 157 -5.02 -11.88 2.50
C ASP A 157 -5.49 -13.15 1.77
N LEU A 158 -4.88 -14.30 2.08
CA LEU A 158 -5.28 -15.60 1.53
C LEU A 158 -6.66 -16.03 2.03
N ALA A 159 -7.03 -15.73 3.27
CA ALA A 159 -8.36 -16.00 3.78
C ALA A 159 -9.42 -15.16 3.06
N ALA A 160 -9.17 -13.87 2.85
CA ALA A 160 -10.06 -13.01 2.07
C ALA A 160 -10.18 -13.50 0.62
N TRP A 161 -9.07 -13.94 0.01
CA TRP A 161 -9.07 -14.47 -1.35
C TRP A 161 -9.81 -15.81 -1.48
N TRP A 162 -9.74 -16.66 -0.46
CA TRP A 162 -10.34 -18.00 -0.49
C TRP A 162 -11.82 -17.99 -0.06
N PHE A 163 -12.20 -17.18 0.91
CA PHE A 163 -13.53 -17.21 1.52
C PHE A 163 -14.38 -15.98 1.20
N GLY A 164 -13.78 -14.89 0.72
CA GLY A 164 -14.47 -13.64 0.48
C GLY A 164 -15.32 -13.69 -0.79
N ASP A 165 -16.54 -13.15 -0.69
CA ASP A 165 -17.33 -12.82 -1.86
C ASP A 165 -16.81 -11.56 -2.56
N VAL A 166 -17.37 -11.25 -3.73
CA VAL A 166 -16.93 -10.12 -4.57
C VAL A 166 -17.00 -8.79 -3.81
N GLN A 167 -18.07 -8.57 -3.05
CA GLN A 167 -18.32 -7.33 -2.31
C GLN A 167 -17.36 -7.18 -1.12
N LEU A 168 -17.17 -8.23 -0.33
CA LEU A 168 -16.25 -8.22 0.81
C LEU A 168 -14.82 -8.00 0.36
N VAL A 169 -14.37 -8.70 -0.68
CA VAL A 169 -13.02 -8.53 -1.24
C VAL A 169 -12.83 -7.11 -1.75
N ALA A 170 -13.80 -6.56 -2.49
CA ALA A 170 -13.73 -5.18 -2.95
C ALA A 170 -13.68 -4.17 -1.79
N ALA A 171 -14.48 -4.39 -0.74
CA ALA A 171 -14.48 -3.53 0.45
C ALA A 171 -13.16 -3.57 1.22
N LEU A 172 -12.58 -4.75 1.41
CA LEU A 172 -11.29 -4.93 2.07
C LEU A 172 -10.16 -4.28 1.28
N VAL A 173 -10.06 -4.55 -0.02
CA VAL A 173 -9.03 -3.96 -0.88
C VAL A 173 -9.19 -2.45 -0.94
N CYS A 174 -10.40 -1.93 -1.15
CA CYS A 174 -10.67 -0.50 -1.16
C CYS A 174 -10.34 0.16 0.19
N GLY A 175 -10.71 -0.46 1.30
CA GLY A 175 -10.46 0.05 2.65
C GLY A 175 -8.97 0.12 3.00
N VAL A 176 -8.22 -0.97 2.74
CA VAL A 176 -6.75 -0.97 2.92
C VAL A 176 -6.10 0.06 2.02
N SER A 177 -6.56 0.17 0.78
CA SER A 177 -6.02 1.12 -0.20
C SER A 177 -6.27 2.58 0.19
N ALA A 178 -7.48 2.90 0.66
CA ALA A 178 -7.80 4.20 1.24
C ALA A 178 -6.98 4.49 2.50
N PHE A 179 -6.76 3.48 3.35
CA PHE A 179 -5.92 3.59 4.54
C PHE A 179 -4.46 3.91 4.17
N LEU A 180 -3.88 3.23 3.17
CA LEU A 180 -2.52 3.49 2.69
C LEU A 180 -2.38 4.91 2.14
N MET A 181 -3.39 5.39 1.40
CA MET A 181 -3.42 6.77 0.87
C MET A 181 -3.43 7.81 2.00
N LEU A 182 -4.34 7.67 2.96
CA LEU A 182 -4.43 8.56 4.13
C LEU A 182 -3.18 8.48 5.01
N GLY A 183 -2.63 7.28 5.16
CA GLY A 183 -1.39 7.02 5.88
C GLY A 183 -0.18 7.68 5.23
N ALA A 184 -0.13 7.72 3.89
CA ALA A 184 0.93 8.39 3.13
C ALA A 184 1.02 9.88 3.49
N TRP A 185 -0.12 10.57 3.51
CA TRP A 185 -0.19 11.98 3.93
C TRP A 185 0.27 12.18 5.37
N ARG A 186 -0.18 11.31 6.28
CA ARG A 186 0.20 11.42 7.69
C ARG A 186 1.71 11.25 7.88
N GLN A 187 2.34 10.30 7.18
CA GLN A 187 3.80 10.11 7.24
C GLN A 187 4.56 11.26 6.57
N LEU A 188 4.07 11.75 5.44
CA LEU A 188 4.67 12.90 4.76
C LEU A 188 4.65 14.16 5.63
N LEU A 189 3.56 14.40 6.36
CA LEU A 189 3.47 15.51 7.33
C LEU A 189 4.45 15.36 8.50
N ASN A 190 4.68 14.14 9.01
CA ASN A 190 5.67 13.91 10.05
C ASN A 190 7.08 14.28 9.56
N VAL A 191 7.38 13.96 8.30
CA VAL A 191 8.72 14.11 7.71
C VAL A 191 8.98 15.54 7.26
N ALA A 192 7.93 16.24 6.83
CA ALA A 192 7.99 17.68 6.62
C ALA A 192 8.34 18.45 7.91
N ARG A 193 8.05 17.89 9.09
CA ARG A 193 8.27 18.51 10.41
C ARG A 193 9.45 17.93 11.21
N SER A 194 10.06 16.83 10.75
CA SER A 194 11.13 16.12 11.48
C SER A 194 12.50 16.68 11.11
N ASP A 195 13.41 16.90 12.05
CA ASP A 195 14.79 17.32 11.74
C ASP A 195 15.79 16.16 11.69
N ASP A 196 15.27 14.93 11.65
CA ASP A 196 16.08 13.72 11.56
C ASP A 196 16.86 13.67 10.22
N PRO A 197 18.21 13.62 10.26
CA PRO A 197 19.04 13.59 9.06
C PRO A 197 18.95 12.26 8.29
N GLY A 198 18.39 11.20 8.90
CA GLY A 198 18.21 9.89 8.27
C GLY A 198 17.03 9.81 7.29
N GLN A 199 16.17 10.84 7.23
CA GLN A 199 14.96 10.83 6.41
C GLN A 199 15.28 10.96 4.91
N ASP A 200 14.48 10.30 4.05
CA ASP A 200 14.72 10.29 2.60
C ASP A 200 14.90 11.68 1.96
N PRO A 201 14.11 12.72 2.29
CA PRO A 201 14.30 14.04 1.69
C PRO A 201 15.68 14.64 1.99
N VAL A 202 16.27 14.30 3.14
CA VAL A 202 17.63 14.74 3.50
C VAL A 202 18.65 13.96 2.70
N VAL A 203 18.51 12.63 2.61
CA VAL A 203 19.37 11.78 1.79
C VAL A 203 19.33 12.19 0.32
N LEU A 204 18.15 12.50 -0.21
CA LEU A 204 17.96 12.98 -1.57
C LEU A 204 18.57 14.37 -1.78
N ALA A 205 18.49 15.26 -0.79
CA ALA A 205 19.15 16.56 -0.85
C ALA A 205 20.69 16.44 -0.88
N MET A 206 21.27 15.41 -0.25
CA MET A 206 22.71 15.13 -0.34
C MET A 206 23.10 14.50 -1.68
N LEU A 207 22.21 13.70 -2.28
CA LEU A 207 22.46 13.01 -3.55
C LEU A 207 22.18 13.88 -4.78
N THR A 208 21.46 14.98 -4.62
CA THR A 208 20.99 15.84 -5.71
C THR A 208 21.26 17.30 -5.41
N ARG A 209 20.91 18.21 -6.34
CA ARG A 209 21.03 19.66 -6.14
C ARG A 209 19.78 20.29 -5.52
N LEU A 210 18.72 19.50 -5.32
CA LEU A 210 17.44 20.00 -4.82
C LEU A 210 17.43 19.93 -3.29
N PRO A 211 17.14 21.03 -2.56
CA PRO A 211 17.13 21.02 -1.11
C PRO A 211 16.00 20.13 -0.57
N ARG A 212 16.09 19.77 0.71
CA ARG A 212 15.11 18.94 1.43
C ARG A 212 13.67 19.36 1.17
N GLY A 213 13.37 20.66 1.28
CA GLY A 213 12.03 21.21 1.05
C GLY A 213 11.51 20.99 -0.38
N GLY A 214 12.40 21.02 -1.37
CA GLY A 214 12.05 20.72 -2.76
C GLY A 214 11.63 19.26 -2.94
N TRP A 215 12.32 18.32 -2.29
CA TRP A 215 11.93 16.91 -2.32
C TRP A 215 10.62 16.64 -1.58
N VAL A 216 10.39 17.30 -0.45
CA VAL A 216 9.08 17.26 0.23
C VAL A 216 7.98 17.77 -0.71
N ALA A 217 8.21 18.86 -1.45
CA ALA A 217 7.24 19.37 -2.42
C ALA A 217 6.98 18.37 -3.56
N VAL A 218 8.01 17.71 -4.09
CA VAL A 218 7.84 16.63 -5.09
C VAL A 218 6.96 15.51 -4.53
N PHE A 219 7.19 15.07 -3.28
CA PHE A 219 6.34 14.05 -2.66
C PHE A 219 4.90 14.50 -2.47
N VAL A 220 4.68 15.75 -2.05
CA VAL A 220 3.32 16.35 -1.95
C VAL A 220 2.62 16.32 -3.30
N LEU A 221 3.32 16.69 -4.38
CA LEU A 221 2.75 16.68 -5.73
C LEU A 221 2.37 15.28 -6.19
N VAL A 222 3.24 14.29 -5.99
CA VAL A 222 2.96 12.90 -6.40
C VAL A 222 1.82 12.31 -5.57
N VAL A 223 1.90 12.41 -4.24
CA VAL A 223 0.84 11.92 -3.34
C VAL A 223 -0.48 12.65 -3.62
N GLY A 224 -0.43 13.95 -3.87
CA GLY A 224 -1.58 14.77 -4.27
C GLY A 224 -2.22 14.34 -5.58
N ALA A 225 -1.42 14.07 -6.62
CA ALA A 225 -1.93 13.60 -7.90
C ALA A 225 -2.65 12.24 -7.78
N PHE A 226 -2.07 11.29 -7.05
CA PHE A 226 -2.68 9.98 -6.82
C PHE A 226 -3.90 10.05 -5.90
N SER A 227 -3.90 10.96 -4.91
CA SER A 227 -5.07 11.23 -4.08
C SER A 227 -6.21 11.83 -4.90
N TRP A 228 -5.89 12.78 -5.78
CA TRP A 228 -6.86 13.37 -6.69
C TRP A 228 -7.48 12.33 -7.61
N TRP A 229 -6.66 11.46 -8.22
CA TRP A 229 -7.17 10.37 -9.04
C TRP A 229 -8.09 9.43 -8.25
N ALA A 230 -7.71 9.05 -7.03
CA ALA A 230 -8.54 8.24 -6.15
C ALA A 230 -9.88 8.90 -5.82
N LEU A 231 -9.87 10.20 -5.52
CA LEU A 231 -11.08 10.97 -5.26
C LEU A 231 -12.01 11.02 -6.48
N MET A 232 -11.48 11.20 -7.69
CA MET A 232 -12.30 11.17 -8.91
C MET A 232 -13.02 9.83 -9.12
N MET A 233 -12.41 8.72 -8.71
CA MET A 233 -13.01 7.39 -8.80
C MET A 233 -14.08 7.15 -7.72
N LEU A 234 -13.88 7.71 -6.52
CA LEU A 234 -14.80 7.54 -5.39
C LEU A 234 -15.95 8.56 -5.40
N TRP A 235 -15.76 9.73 -5.99
CA TRP A 235 -16.70 10.85 -5.95
C TRP A 235 -18.09 10.55 -6.49
N PRO A 236 -18.28 9.83 -7.62
CA PRO A 236 -19.62 9.50 -8.11
C PRO A 236 -20.42 8.67 -7.11
N VAL A 237 -19.73 7.80 -6.36
CA VAL A 237 -20.34 6.96 -5.33
C VAL A 237 -20.61 7.79 -4.07
N LEU A 238 -19.57 8.45 -3.53
CA LEU A 238 -19.68 9.19 -2.28
C LEU A 238 -20.62 10.41 -2.37
N GLY A 239 -20.60 11.13 -3.49
CA GLY A 239 -21.44 12.32 -3.70
C GLY A 239 -22.92 11.99 -3.83
N GLY A 240 -23.27 10.80 -4.36
CA GLY A 240 -24.64 10.32 -4.40
C GLY A 240 -25.19 10.08 -2.99
N TRP A 241 -24.40 9.47 -2.11
CA TRP A 241 -24.78 9.18 -0.71
C TRP A 241 -24.78 10.42 0.20
N LEU A 242 -23.95 11.42 -0.09
CA LEU A 242 -23.93 12.67 0.66
C LEU A 242 -25.06 13.64 0.24
N GLY A 243 -25.95 13.23 -0.67
CA GLY A 243 -27.06 14.05 -1.15
C GLY A 243 -26.61 15.24 -2.01
N LEU A 244 -25.38 15.20 -2.55
CA LEU A 244 -24.87 16.28 -3.41
C LEU A 244 -25.44 16.21 -4.84
N PHE A 245 -26.05 15.08 -5.21
CA PHE A 245 -26.67 14.85 -6.52
C PHE A 245 -28.19 14.56 -6.44
N SER A 246 -28.85 14.73 -5.29
CA SER A 246 -30.29 14.47 -5.12
C SER A 246 -31.22 15.51 -5.78
N GLY A 247 -30.73 16.24 -6.79
CA GLY A 247 -31.43 17.37 -7.41
C GLY A 247 -31.29 17.46 -8.93
N ARG A 248 -31.03 16.36 -9.65
CA ARG A 248 -31.17 16.31 -11.11
C ARG A 248 -31.93 15.08 -11.57
#